data_AF-A0A7S3I0V8-F1
#
_entry.id   AF-A0A7S3I0V8-F1
#
_cell.length_a   1.000
_cell.length_b   1.000
_cell.length_c   1.000
_cell.angle_alpha   90.00
_cell.angle_beta   90.00
_cell.angle_gamma   90.00
#
_symmetry.space_group_name_H-M   'P 1'
#
loop_
_entity.id
_entity.type
_entity.pdbx_description
1 polymer ?
#
loop_
_entity_poly.entity_id
_entity_poly.type
_entity_poly.pdbx_seq_one_letter_code
_entity_poly.pdbx_strand_id
1 'polypeptide(L)'
;QPGDAFGELALLYNAPRAATIVAKSTVSLWQLDRNTFNHIVKDAAQNKRDKYEDFLQSVPILQTMDHYERSKIADAIKEHSFAAGQTIITQGEEGNDFYLLISGKCIA
;
A
#
# COMPACT_ATOMS: atom_id res chain seq x y z
N GLN A 1 -4.70 17.07 -23.60
CA GLN A 1 -6.05 17.58 -23.26
C GLN A 1 -6.16 17.64 -21.73
N PRO A 2 -7.16 18.32 -21.14
CA PRO A 2 -7.35 18.26 -19.69
C PRO A 2 -7.45 16.81 -19.22
N GLY A 3 -6.68 16.44 -18.18
CA GLY A 3 -6.55 15.06 -17.71
C GLY A 3 -5.28 14.33 -18.18
N ASP A 4 -4.64 14.79 -19.25
CA ASP A 4 -3.36 14.23 -19.69
C ASP A 4 -2.21 14.68 -18.77
N ALA A 5 -1.24 13.79 -18.57
CA ALA A 5 0.00 14.07 -17.86
C ALA A 5 1.21 13.97 -18.80
N PHE A 6 2.30 14.66 -18.47
CA PHE A 6 3.56 14.57 -19.18
C PHE A 6 4.75 14.77 -18.24
N GLY A 7 5.86 14.09 -18.53
CA GLY A 7 7.10 14.21 -17.77
C GLY A 7 7.14 13.32 -16.52
N GLU A 8 6.27 12.32 -16.44
CA GLU A 8 6.16 11.29 -15.41
C GLU A 8 7.44 10.48 -15.23
N LEU A 9 8.22 10.29 -16.30
CA LEU A 9 9.53 9.66 -16.22
C LEU A 9 10.49 10.40 -15.28
N ALA A 10 10.32 11.72 -15.10
CA ALA A 10 11.13 12.49 -14.16
C ALA A 10 10.82 12.18 -12.69
N LEU A 11 9.73 11.47 -12.38
CA LEU A 11 9.47 10.93 -11.05
C LEU A 11 10.26 9.64 -10.81
N LEU A 12 10.41 8.80 -11.86
CA LEU A 12 11.08 7.49 -11.76
C LEU A 12 12.60 7.57 -11.95
N TYR A 13 13.08 8.27 -12.98
CA TYR A 13 14.51 8.29 -13.37
C TYR A 13 15.10 9.69 -13.47
N ASN A 14 16.35 9.85 -13.02
CA ASN A 14 17.09 11.10 -13.21
C ASN A 14 17.57 11.16 -14.67
N ALA A 15 16.67 11.51 -15.58
CA ALA A 15 16.90 11.47 -17.01
C ALA A 15 16.56 12.82 -17.66
N PRO A 16 17.26 13.20 -18.75
CA PRO A 16 16.90 14.37 -19.56
C PRO A 16 15.46 14.30 -20.08
N ARG A 17 14.84 15.45 -20.34
CA ARG A 17 13.50 15.52 -20.93
C ARG A 17 13.51 14.91 -22.34
N ALA A 18 12.60 13.98 -22.61
CA ALA A 18 12.46 13.35 -23.91
C ALA A 18 11.79 14.25 -24.97
N ALA A 19 11.08 15.29 -24.54
CA ALA A 19 10.37 16.21 -25.41
C ALA A 19 10.28 17.61 -24.81
N THR A 20 10.10 18.60 -25.68
CA THR A 20 9.76 19.98 -25.30
C THR A 20 8.25 20.16 -25.42
N ILE A 21 7.61 20.70 -24.38
CA ILE A 21 6.17 20.99 -24.37
C ILE A 21 5.98 22.51 -24.40
N VAL A 22 5.15 22.98 -25.33
CA VAL A 22 4.80 24.40 -25.50
C VAL A 22 3.30 24.57 -25.35
N ALA A 23 2.88 25.51 -24.51
CA ALA A 23 1.46 25.82 -24.33
C ALA A 23 0.90 26.46 -25.62
N LYS A 24 -0.19 25.89 -26.15
CA LYS A 24 -0.87 26.43 -27.36
C LYS A 24 -1.86 27.56 -27.04
N SER A 25 -2.16 27.76 -25.77
CA SER A 25 -3.05 28.78 -25.23
C SER A 25 -2.67 29.05 -23.77
N THR A 26 -3.37 29.97 -23.11
CA THR A 26 -3.33 30.08 -21.64
C THR A 26 -3.73 28.75 -21.02
N VAL A 27 -2.91 28.22 -20.12
CA VAL A 27 -3.13 26.96 -19.41
C VAL A 27 -2.81 27.11 -17.93
N SER A 28 -3.46 26.32 -17.09
CA SER A 28 -3.12 26.13 -15.68
C SER A 28 -2.81 24.65 -15.48
N LEU A 29 -1.75 24.35 -14.73
CA LEU A 29 -1.23 23.00 -14.53
C LEU A 29 -0.92 22.78 -13.06
N TRP A 30 -1.08 21.53 -12.60
CA TRP A 30 -0.58 21.10 -11.29
C TRP A 30 0.78 20.46 -11.49
N GLN A 31 1.71 20.74 -10.59
CA GLN A 31 3.07 20.20 -10.64
C GLN A 31 3.35 19.45 -9.34
N LEU A 32 4.00 18.28 -9.47
CA LEU A 32 4.61 17.55 -8.37
C LEU A 32 6.09 17.34 -8.69
N ASP A 33 6.98 17.72 -7.78
CA ASP A 33 8.42 17.47 -7.94
C ASP A 33 8.81 16.05 -7.47
N ARG A 34 9.97 15.61 -7.97
CA ARG A 34 10.54 14.29 -7.68
C ARG A 34 10.77 14.04 -6.19
N ASN A 35 11.28 15.02 -5.46
CA ASN A 35 11.67 14.82 -4.06
C ASN A 35 10.42 14.62 -3.22
N THR A 36 9.40 15.45 -3.45
CA THR A 36 8.10 15.31 -2.79
C THR A 36 7.44 13.98 -3.14
N PHE A 37 7.41 13.57 -4.41
CA PHE A 37 6.88 12.25 -4.80
C PHE A 37 7.61 11.09 -4.11
N ASN A 38 8.96 11.08 -4.16
CA ASN A 38 9.77 10.04 -3.54
C ASN A 38 9.58 9.98 -2.03
N HIS A 39 9.46 11.13 -1.36
CA HIS A 39 9.19 11.18 0.07
C HIS A 39 7.82 10.59 0.38
N ILE A 40 6.76 11.02 -0.32
CA ILE A 40 5.40 10.49 -0.12
C ILE A 40 5.36 8.97 -0.34
N VAL A 41 5.98 8.46 -1.39
CA VAL A 41 5.98 7.01 -1.68
C VAL A 41 6.77 6.23 -0.61
N LYS A 42 7.93 6.74 -0.18
CA LYS A 42 8.74 6.11 0.88
C LYS A 42 8.02 6.12 2.22
N ASP A 43 7.43 7.25 2.59
CA ASP A 43 6.68 7.42 3.83
C ASP A 43 5.44 6.52 3.83
N ALA A 44 4.70 6.44 2.73
CA ALA A 44 3.57 5.53 2.61
C ALA A 44 3.99 4.06 2.77
N ALA A 45 5.13 3.67 2.19
CA ALA A 45 5.68 2.33 2.36
C ALA A 45 6.16 2.06 3.79
N GLN A 46 6.77 3.05 4.46
CA GLN A 46 7.24 2.92 5.83
C GLN A 46 6.07 2.87 6.82
N ASN A 47 5.11 3.79 6.72
CA ASN A 47 3.91 3.81 7.56
C ASN A 47 3.11 2.51 7.43
N LYS A 48 3.06 1.91 6.23
CA LYS A 48 2.43 0.61 6.01
C LYS A 48 3.18 -0.50 6.76
N ARG A 49 4.52 -0.51 6.73
CA ARG A 49 5.34 -1.48 7.48
C ARG A 49 5.16 -1.33 8.99
N ASP A 50 5.29 -0.11 9.51
CA ASP A 50 5.19 0.17 10.95
C ASP A 50 3.81 -0.26 11.49
N LYS A 51 2.73 0.06 10.77
CA LYS A 51 1.36 -0.33 11.16
C LYS A 51 1.21 -1.85 11.26
N TYR A 52 1.75 -2.61 10.31
CA TYR A 52 1.63 -4.08 10.35
C TYR A 52 2.58 -4.68 11.39
N GLU A 53 3.80 -4.16 11.54
CA GLU A 53 4.75 -4.69 12.51
C GLU A 53 4.23 -4.58 13.94
N ASP A 54 3.72 -3.41 14.33
CA ASP A 54 3.11 -3.18 15.65
C ASP A 54 1.94 -4.15 15.90
N PHE A 55 1.09 -4.33 14.89
CA PHE A 55 -0.03 -5.26 14.98
C PHE A 55 0.43 -6.71 15.08
N LEU A 56 1.37 -7.15 14.24
CA LEU A 56 1.87 -8.54 14.25
C LEU A 56 2.59 -8.88 15.55
N GLN A 57 3.29 -7.92 16.17
CA GLN A 57 3.90 -8.10 17.49
C GLN A 57 2.85 -8.36 18.59
N SER A 58 1.64 -7.80 18.45
CA SER A 58 0.55 -8.03 19.40
C SER A 58 -0.10 -9.42 19.27
N VAL A 59 0.11 -10.12 18.14
CA VAL A 59 -0.51 -11.41 17.87
C VAL A 59 0.27 -12.54 18.58
N PRO A 60 -0.31 -13.28 19.55
CA PRO A 60 0.42 -14.26 20.34
C PRO A 60 1.13 -15.36 19.54
N ILE A 61 0.53 -15.86 18.46
CA ILE A 61 1.13 -16.93 17.63
C ILE A 61 2.37 -16.45 16.86
N LEU A 62 2.56 -15.14 16.71
CA LEU A 62 3.67 -14.53 15.96
C LEU A 62 4.76 -13.93 16.86
N GLN A 63 4.59 -13.98 18.19
CA GLN A 63 5.54 -13.38 19.14
C GLN A 63 6.91 -14.06 19.17
N THR A 64 6.98 -15.33 18.77
CA THR A 64 8.24 -16.10 18.73
C THR A 64 9.09 -15.78 17.52
N MET A 65 8.52 -15.10 16.51
CA MET A 65 9.24 -14.72 15.30
C MET A 65 10.16 -13.54 15.57
N ASP A 66 11.32 -13.51 14.94
CA ASP A 66 12.18 -12.35 15.00
C ASP A 66 11.65 -11.19 14.13
N HIS A 67 12.31 -10.02 14.20
CA HIS A 67 11.92 -8.86 13.41
C HIS A 67 11.98 -9.11 11.89
N TYR A 68 12.95 -9.89 11.42
CA TYR A 68 13.11 -10.16 10.00
C TYR A 68 12.00 -11.07 9.48
N GLU A 69 11.66 -12.13 10.20
CA GLU A 69 10.56 -13.04 9.91
C GLU A 69 9.21 -12.31 9.92
N ARG A 70 8.95 -11.48 10.94
CA ARG A 70 7.72 -10.67 10.98
C ARG A 70 7.64 -9.67 9.84
N SER A 71 8.75 -9.03 9.48
CA SER A 71 8.81 -8.14 8.31
C SER A 71 8.45 -8.87 7.01
N LYS A 72 8.90 -10.13 6.84
CA LYS A 72 8.51 -10.95 5.69
C LYS A 72 7.01 -11.22 5.63
N ILE A 73 6.38 -11.46 6.78
CA ILE A 73 4.93 -11.64 6.88
C ILE A 73 4.21 -10.32 6.58
N ALA A 74 4.67 -9.20 7.15
CA ALA A 74 4.09 -7.87 6.91
C ALA A 74 4.07 -7.51 5.42
N ASP A 75 5.13 -7.87 4.68
CA ASP A 75 5.21 -7.67 3.23
C ASP A 75 4.27 -8.60 2.44
N ALA A 76 3.96 -9.79 2.96
CA ALA A 76 3.12 -10.80 2.31
C ALA A 76 1.62 -10.67 2.63
N ILE A 77 1.27 -10.00 3.74
CA ILE A 77 -0.13 -9.82 4.17
C ILE A 77 -0.94 -9.06 3.14
N LYS A 78 -2.15 -9.57 2.88
CA LYS A 78 -3.15 -8.94 2.03
C LYS A 78 -4.36 -8.57 2.86
N GLU A 79 -4.68 -7.28 2.88
CA GLU A 79 -5.87 -6.77 3.55
C GLU A 79 -7.12 -7.11 2.74
N HIS A 80 -8.09 -7.75 3.40
CA HIS A 80 -9.39 -8.07 2.84
C HIS A 80 -10.47 -7.41 3.70
N SER A 81 -11.45 -6.78 3.04
CA SER A 81 -12.59 -6.15 3.69
C SER A 81 -13.86 -6.92 3.35
N PHE A 82 -14.68 -7.19 4.37
CA PHE A 82 -15.94 -7.91 4.24
C PHE A 82 -17.07 -7.00 4.72
N ALA A 83 -18.21 -7.05 4.02
CA ALA A 83 -19.40 -6.33 4.44
C ALA A 83 -20.05 -7.01 5.67
N ALA A 84 -20.86 -6.26 6.42
CA ALA A 84 -21.62 -6.83 7.54
C ALA A 84 -22.54 -7.96 7.04
N GLY A 85 -22.45 -9.13 7.70
CA GLY A 85 -23.22 -10.32 7.33
C GLY A 85 -22.61 -11.18 6.22
N GLN A 86 -21.48 -10.79 5.65
CA GLN A 86 -20.77 -11.61 4.66
C GLN A 86 -20.01 -12.76 5.34
N THR A 87 -20.20 -13.99 4.84
CA THR A 87 -19.46 -15.17 5.30
C THR A 87 -17.98 -15.08 4.88
N ILE A 88 -17.07 -15.26 5.85
CA ILE A 88 -15.61 -15.25 5.61
C ILE A 88 -15.09 -16.69 5.42
N ILE A 89 -15.52 -17.61 6.28
CA ILE A 89 -15.19 -19.05 6.23
C ILE A 89 -16.45 -19.87 6.45
N THR A 90 -16.54 -21.05 5.84
CA THR A 90 -17.68 -21.96 6.00
C THR A 90 -17.23 -23.25 6.70
N GLN A 91 -18.01 -23.70 7.69
CA GLN A 91 -17.70 -24.95 8.39
C GLN A 91 -17.72 -26.15 7.43
N GLY A 92 -16.68 -26.97 7.48
CA GLY A 92 -16.54 -28.18 6.67
C GLY A 92 -15.81 -27.98 5.35
N GLU A 93 -15.49 -26.74 4.97
CA GLU A 93 -14.63 -26.44 3.83
C GLU A 93 -13.14 -26.59 4.19
N GLU A 94 -12.31 -26.88 3.19
CA GLU A 94 -10.87 -26.98 3.36
C GLU A 94 -10.26 -25.60 3.64
N GLY A 95 -9.56 -25.46 4.77
CA GLY A 95 -8.95 -24.20 5.19
C GLY A 95 -7.46 -24.15 4.86
N ASN A 96 -7.08 -23.25 3.94
CA ASN A 96 -5.68 -22.98 3.59
C ASN A 96 -5.20 -21.58 4.01
N ASP A 97 -6.12 -20.74 4.49
CA ASP A 97 -5.85 -19.34 4.81
C ASP A 97 -5.95 -19.07 6.31
N PHE A 98 -5.05 -18.22 6.80
CA PHE A 98 -5.05 -17.70 8.16
C PHE A 98 -5.47 -16.23 8.16
N TYR A 99 -6.46 -15.88 8.98
CA TYR A 99 -7.02 -14.53 9.05
C TYR A 99 -6.70 -13.85 10.39
N LEU A 100 -6.34 -12.57 10.32
CA LEU A 100 -6.13 -11.71 11.48
C LEU A 100 -7.15 -10.57 11.46
N LEU A 101 -7.93 -10.42 12.53
CA LEU A 101 -8.91 -9.35 12.65
C LEU A 101 -8.22 -8.03 13.04
N ILE A 102 -8.12 -7.09 12.09
CA ILE A 102 -7.49 -5.78 12.31
C ILE A 102 -8.49 -4.76 12.88
N SER A 103 -9.76 -4.84 12.48
CA SER A 103 -10.82 -3.96 12.97
C SER A 103 -12.20 -4.58 12.79
N GLY A 104 -13.17 -4.16 13.62
CA GLY A 104 -14.55 -4.67 13.57
C GLY A 104 -14.80 -5.82 14.54
N LYS A 105 -15.83 -6.62 14.24
CA LYS A 105 -16.23 -7.79 15.04
C LYS A 105 -16.65 -8.92 14.11
N CYS A 106 -16.28 -10.15 14.46
CA CYS A 106 -16.73 -11.36 13.80
C CYS A 106 -17.48 -12.23 14.82
N ILE A 107 -18.38 -13.07 14.32
CA ILE A 107 -19.07 -14.11 15.09
C ILE A 107 -18.74 -15.46 14.46
N ALA A 108 -18.66 -16.49 15.30
CA ALA A 108 -18.51 -17.88 14.87
C ALA A 108 -19.88 -18.55 14.75
#